data_AF-A0A1J3ERI5-F1
#
_entry.id   AF-A0A1J3ERI5-F1
#
_cell.length_a   1.000
_cell.length_b   1.000
_cell.length_c   1.000
_cell.angle_alpha   90.00
_cell.angle_beta   90.00
_cell.angle_gamma   90.00
#
_symmetry.space_group_name_H-M   'P 1'
#
loop_
_entity.id
_entity.type
_entity.pdbx_description
1 polymer ?
#
loop_
_entity_poly.entity_id
_entity_poly.type
_entity_poly.pdbx_seq_one_letter_code
_entity_poly.pdbx_strand_id
1 'polypeptide(L)' 'SRSSKGVIIRLLFQVIIYHIWKERNKRIFTSTSSTVASIRVEADRVIRDRLLSYPATSVSSASLLEVYFLWCNGAM' A
#
# COMPACT_ATOMS: atom_id res chain seq x y z
N SER A 1 14.22 -17.11 -2.62
CA SER A 1 14.07 -15.64 -2.55
C SER A 1 12.59 -15.28 -2.58
N ARG A 2 12.06 -14.42 -1.68
CA ARG A 2 10.67 -13.93 -1.82
C ARG A 2 10.64 -12.92 -2.97
N SER A 3 9.74 -13.08 -3.92
CA SER A 3 9.58 -12.12 -5.03
C SER A 3 9.13 -10.74 -4.49
N SER A 4 9.68 -9.66 -5.04
CA SER A 4 9.29 -8.27 -4.74
C SER A 4 7.78 -8.07 -4.87
N LYS A 5 7.17 -8.65 -5.92
CA LYS A 5 5.70 -8.61 -6.14
C LYS A 5 4.95 -9.26 -4.98
N GLY A 6 5.42 -10.41 -4.50
CA GLY A 6 4.82 -11.12 -3.37
C GLY A 6 4.90 -10.34 -2.06
N VAL A 7 6.02 -9.62 -1.83
CA VAL A 7 6.17 -8.73 -0.67
C VAL A 7 5.18 -7.57 -0.76
N ILE A 8 5.10 -6.90 -1.92
CA ILE A 8 4.20 -5.78 -2.17
C ILE A 8 2.73 -6.18 -1.97
N ILE A 9 2.30 -7.33 -2.53
CA ILE A 9 0.93 -7.82 -2.38
C ILE A 9 0.59 -8.09 -0.90
N ARG A 10 1.49 -8.73 -0.14
CA ARG A 10 1.26 -8.99 1.28
C ARG A 10 1.14 -7.68 2.07
N LEU A 11 1.98 -6.69 1.78
CA LEU A 11 1.89 -5.37 2.40
C LEU A 11 0.58 -4.67 2.05
N LEU A 12 0.15 -4.74 0.78
CA LEU A 12 -1.14 -4.19 0.34
C LEU A 12 -2.30 -4.80 1.10
N PHE A 13 -2.36 -6.13 1.23
CA PHE A 13 -3.39 -6.79 2.04
C PHE A 13 -3.40 -6.29 3.49
N GLN A 14 -2.22 -6.19 4.12
CA GLN A 14 -2.11 -5.67 5.48
C GLN A 14 -2.64 -4.24 5.59
N VAL A 15 -2.24 -3.35 4.68
CA VAL A 15 -2.68 -1.94 4.68
C VAL A 15 -4.18 -1.82 4.43
N ILE A 16 -4.73 -2.58 3.48
CA ILE A 16 -6.17 -2.56 3.15
C ILE A 16 -6.98 -3.07 4.34
N ILE A 17 -6.61 -4.21 4.93
CA ILE A 17 -7.30 -4.78 6.10
C ILE A 17 -7.29 -3.79 7.27
N TYR A 18 -6.13 -3.15 7.52
CA TYR A 18 -6.02 -2.12 8.56
C TYR A 18 -6.95 -0.94 8.31
N HIS A 19 -7.01 -0.42 7.08
CA HIS A 19 -7.87 0.73 6.79
C HIS A 19 -9.36 0.39 6.86
N ILE A 20 -9.77 -0.82 6.46
CA ILE A 20 -11.15 -1.28 6.63
C ILE A 20 -11.50 -1.37 8.12
N TRP A 21 -10.62 -1.95 8.93
CA TRP A 21 -10.79 -2.02 10.38
C TRP A 21 -10.85 -0.62 11.02
N LYS A 22 -9.94 0.27 10.65
CA LYS A 22 -9.86 1.66 11.11
C LYS A 22 -11.15 2.41 10.78
N GLU A 23 -11.66 2.27 9.56
CA GLU A 23 -12.88 2.92 9.11
C GLU A 23 -14.12 2.39 9.86
N ARG A 24 -14.25 1.07 10.01
CA ARG A 24 -15.32 0.48 10.83
C ARG A 24 -15.32 1.05 12.26
N ASN A 25 -14.15 1.11 12.89
CA ASN A 25 -14.04 1.64 14.24
C ASN A 25 -14.40 3.12 14.30
N LYS A 26 -13.88 3.94 13.38
CA LYS A 26 -14.25 5.36 13.28
C LYS A 26 -15.77 5.51 13.15
N ARG A 27 -16.41 4.71 12.31
CA ARG A 27 -17.87 4.76 12.11
C ARG A 27 -18.64 4.41 13.38
N ILE A 28 -18.21 3.40 14.14
CA ILE A 28 -18.85 3.03 15.42
C ILE A 28 -18.82 4.19 16.42
N PHE A 29 -17.70 4.94 16.50
CA PHE A 29 -17.54 5.99 17.51
C PHE A 29 -18.02 7.37 17.06
N THR A 30 -18.17 7.62 15.76
CA THR A 30 -18.51 8.95 15.22
C THR A 30 -19.80 8.99 14.42
N SER A 31 -20.37 7.83 14.07
CA SER A 31 -21.50 7.69 13.14
C SER A 31 -21.25 8.31 11.75
N THR A 32 -19.99 8.63 11.42
CA THR A 32 -19.59 9.14 10.09
C THR A 32 -18.90 8.06 9.28
N SER A 33 -19.21 8.00 7.98
CA SER A 33 -18.54 7.09 7.04
C SER A 33 -17.47 7.82 6.24
N SER A 34 -16.38 7.12 5.95
CA SER A 34 -15.41 7.56 4.95
C SER A 34 -15.78 6.98 3.58
N THR A 35 -15.53 7.74 2.51
CA THR A 35 -15.76 7.21 1.15
C THR A 35 -14.68 6.21 0.76
N VAL A 36 -15.01 5.24 -0.11
CA VAL A 36 -14.03 4.29 -0.64
C VAL A 36 -12.84 5.01 -1.29
N ALA A 37 -13.09 6.12 -1.99
CA ALA A 37 -12.03 6.94 -2.60
C ALA A 37 -11.06 7.51 -1.54
N SER A 38 -11.57 8.04 -0.43
CA SER A 38 -10.71 8.57 0.65
C SER A 38 -9.85 7.46 1.28
N ILE A 39 -10.44 6.29 1.54
CA ILE A 39 -9.73 5.13 2.09
C ILE A 39 -8.65 4.65 1.12
N ARG A 40 -8.94 4.61 -0.18
CA ARG A 40 -7.98 4.24 -1.22
C ARG A 40 -6.79 5.19 -1.26
N VAL A 41 -7.02 6.50 -1.18
CA VAL A 41 -5.95 7.51 -1.16
C VAL A 41 -5.07 7.36 0.08
N GLU A 42 -5.68 7.14 1.26
CA GLU A 42 -4.92 6.87 2.49
C GLU A 42 -4.07 5.59 2.36
N ALA A 43 -4.65 4.51 1.85
CA ALA A 43 -3.95 3.24 1.66
C ALA A 43 -2.79 3.33 0.65
N ASP A 44 -3.00 4.00 -0.49
CA ASP A 44 -1.97 4.24 -1.50
C ASP A 44 -0.80 5.04 -0.93
N ARG A 45 -1.09 6.11 -0.18
CA ARG A 45 -0.05 6.90 0.50
C ARG A 45 0.76 6.04 1.49
N VAL A 46 0.07 5.29 2.35
CA VAL A 46 0.75 4.44 3.34
C VAL A 46 1.63 3.38 2.67
N ILE A 47 1.19 2.79 1.56
CA ILE A 47 2.03 1.83 0.81
C ILE A 47 3.26 2.51 0.26
N ARG A 48 3.12 3.66 -0.41
CA ARG A 48 4.26 4.40 -0.96
C ARG A 48 5.26 4.79 0.12
N ASP A 49 4.79 5.33 1.25
CA ASP A 49 5.63 5.72 2.38
C ASP A 49 6.38 4.51 2.97
N ARG A 50 5.72 3.36 3.07
CA ARG A 50 6.36 2.12 3.54
C ARG A 50 7.39 1.62 2.54
N LEU A 51 7.10 1.59 1.24
CA LEU A 51 8.02 1.11 0.22
C LEU A 51 9.23 2.04 0.06
N LEU A 52 9.05 3.36 0.22
CA LEU A 52 10.14 4.35 0.26
C LEU A 52 11.16 4.07 1.37
N SER A 53 10.73 3.46 2.48
CA SER A 53 11.60 3.12 3.60
C SER A 53 12.53 1.92 3.31
N TYR A 54 12.36 1.24 2.17
CA TYR A 54 13.16 0.11 1.72
C TYR A 54 13.82 0.42 0.37
N PRO A 55 14.93 1.18 0.37
CA PRO A 55 15.63 1.52 -0.87
C PRO A 55 16.21 0.26 -1.54
N ALA A 56 16.53 0.40 -2.83
CA ALA A 56 17.20 -0.65 -3.57
C ALA A 56 18.55 -1.01 -2.92
N THR A 57 18.91 -2.29 -2.91
CA THR A 57 20.17 -2.78 -2.34
C THR A 57 21.38 -2.50 -3.25
N SER A 58 21.14 -2.15 -4.51
CA SER A 58 22.17 -1.81 -5.50
C SER A 58 21.61 -0.87 -6.57
N VAL A 59 22.49 -0.15 -7.26
CA VAL A 59 22.10 0.78 -8.35
C VAL A 59 21.42 0.05 -9.53
N SER A 60 21.78 -1.21 -9.76
CA SER A 60 21.24 -2.04 -10.86
C SER A 60 19.96 -2.79 -10.50
N SER A 61 19.48 -2.70 -9.26
CA SER A 61 18.27 -3.41 -8.80
C SER A 61 17.11 -2.45 -8.65
N ALA A 62 15.94 -2.81 -9.19
CA ALA A 62 14.72 -2.03 -8.97
C ALA A 62 14.32 -2.00 -7.49
N SER A 63 13.93 -0.82 -7.00
CA SER A 63 13.38 -0.70 -5.64
C SER A 63 11.98 -1.32 -5.54
N LEU A 64 11.51 -1.64 -4.33
CA LEU A 64 10.13 -2.13 -4.17
C LEU A 64 9.09 -1.09 -4.61
N LEU A 65 9.39 0.21 -4.43
CA LEU A 65 8.54 1.29 -4.88
C LEU A 65 8.47 1.38 -6.42
N GLU A 66 9.59 1.22 -7.10
CA GLU A 66 9.65 1.20 -8.56
C GLU A 66 8.85 0.01 -9.12
N VAL A 67 9.02 -1.18 -8.55
CA VAL A 67 8.23 -2.36 -8.91
C VAL A 67 6.73 -2.11 -8.71
N TYR A 68 6.34 -1.42 -7.64
CA TYR A 68 4.95 -1.04 -7.37
C TYR A 68 4.40 -0.07 -8.43
N PHE A 69 5.15 0.98 -8.80
CA PHE A 69 4.71 1.92 -9.83
C PHE A 69 4.59 1.27 -11.21
N LEU A 70 5.55 0.44 -11.60
CA LEU A 70 5.47 -0.31 -12.86
C LEU A 70 4.22 -1.18 -12.92
N TRP A 71 3.88 -1.84 -11.81
CA TRP A 71 2.66 -2.64 -11.73
C TRP A 71 1.38 -1.79 -11.80
N CYS A 72 1.31 -0.67 -11.08
CA CYS A 72 0.13 0.21 -11.10
C CYS A 72 -0.09 0.89 -12.46
N ASN A 73 0.98 1.15 -13.22
CA ASN A 73 0.92 1.80 -14.53
C ASN A 73 0.70 0.80 -15.69
N GLY A 74 0.57 -0.49 -15.40
CA GLY A 74 0.40 -1.53 -16.43
C GLY A 74 1.65 -1.81 -17.27
N ALA A 75 2.84 -1.44 -16.78
CA ALA A 75 4.11 -1.58 -17.49
C ALA A 75 4.78 -2.95 -17.27
N MET A 76 4.04 -3.97 -16.84
CA MET A 76 4.54 -5.33 -16.58
C MET A 76 3.46 -6.39 -16.68
#